data_AF-A0AAW5PKG6-F1
#
_entry.id   AF-A0AAW5PKG6-F1
#
_cell.length_a   1.000
_cell.length_b   1.000
_cell.length_c   1.000
_cell.angle_alpha   90.00
_cell.angle_beta   90.00
_cell.angle_gamma   90.00
#
_symmetry.space_group_name_H-M   'P 1'
#
loop_
_entity.id
_entity.type
_entity.pdbx_description
1 polymer ?
#
loop_
_entity_poly.entity_id
_entity_poly.type
_entity_poly.pdbx_seq_one_letter_code
_entity_poly.pdbx_strand_id
1 'polypeptide(L)'
;MTTAMASVRQHRQITTRRAVAGLLMLSLWLGWILPALMRTLAETPPAMTADQILAGLGGPLPAVGAPVLLLAAGHCPCAAPATAARPSLHVIDRRDVAAAVPYAWVVLDASRRLVYAGPALLERGCGGLASSAAPLIQQLLAHPQPPLIVPSPCSCPQE
;
A
#
# COMPACT_ATOMS: atom_id res chain seq x y z
N MET A 1 78.19 22.63 -19.05
CA MET A 1 78.21 22.90 -17.60
C MET A 1 77.13 23.94 -17.34
N THR A 2 76.08 23.75 -16.56
CA THR A 2 75.46 22.57 -15.96
C THR A 2 74.05 23.03 -15.62
N THR A 3 73.08 22.21 -16.01
CA THR A 3 71.66 22.29 -15.74
C THR A 3 71.37 22.13 -14.25
N ALA A 4 70.44 22.91 -13.69
CA ALA A 4 69.64 22.51 -12.53
C ALA A 4 68.38 23.38 -12.43
N MET A 5 67.37 23.08 -13.26
CA MET A 5 66.00 23.53 -13.02
C MET A 5 65.44 22.75 -11.83
N ALA A 6 65.14 23.46 -10.75
CA ALA A 6 64.51 22.92 -9.57
C ALA A 6 63.11 22.37 -9.90
N SER A 7 62.91 21.10 -9.52
CA SER A 7 61.65 20.37 -9.59
C SER A 7 60.58 21.01 -8.71
N VAL A 8 59.47 21.44 -9.31
CA VAL A 8 58.20 21.67 -8.59
C VAL A 8 57.20 20.61 -9.03
N ARG A 9 57.25 19.44 -8.36
CA ARG A 9 56.14 18.46 -8.37
C ARG A 9 55.01 19.01 -7.50
N GLN A 10 54.16 19.85 -8.07
CA GLN A 10 52.81 20.08 -7.54
C GLN A 10 51.89 19.00 -8.11
N HIS A 11 51.79 17.87 -7.42
CA HIS A 11 50.80 16.84 -7.72
C HIS A 11 49.95 16.54 -6.48
N ARG A 12 48.65 16.81 -6.62
CA ARG A 12 47.52 16.22 -5.89
C ARG A 12 47.57 16.25 -4.36
N GLN A 13 47.10 17.34 -3.75
CA GLN A 13 46.61 17.33 -2.35
C GLN A 13 45.14 17.72 -2.20
N ILE A 14 44.43 18.06 -3.29
CA ILE A 14 43.08 18.65 -3.22
C ILE A 14 41.96 17.58 -3.11
N THR A 15 42.25 16.29 -3.29
CA THR A 15 41.19 15.26 -3.41
C THR A 15 40.84 14.51 -2.13
N THR A 16 41.72 14.43 -1.13
CA THR A 16 41.49 13.57 0.05
C THR A 16 40.69 14.25 1.15
N ARG A 17 41.04 15.48 1.57
CA ARG A 17 40.34 16.16 2.67
C ARG A 17 38.89 16.53 2.33
N ARG A 18 38.64 16.96 1.08
CA ARG A 18 37.28 17.26 0.60
C ARG A 18 36.44 15.99 0.44
N ALA A 19 37.04 14.89 -0.01
CA ALA A 19 36.36 13.60 -0.07
C ALA A 19 36.00 13.08 1.33
N VAL A 20 36.90 13.20 2.31
CA VAL A 20 36.64 12.80 3.71
C VAL A 20 35.53 13.65 4.32
N ALA A 21 35.55 14.97 4.10
CA ALA A 21 34.49 15.85 4.57
C ALA A 21 33.12 15.52 3.94
N GLY A 22 33.10 15.24 2.63
CA GLY A 22 31.89 14.78 1.94
C GLY A 22 31.38 13.45 2.48
N LEU A 23 32.28 12.50 2.77
CA LEU A 23 31.92 11.20 3.32
C LEU A 23 31.34 11.30 4.73
N LEU A 24 31.91 12.16 5.58
CA LEU A 24 31.41 12.42 6.93
C LEU A 24 30.05 13.12 6.93
N MET A 25 29.83 14.04 6.00
CA MET A 25 28.55 14.72 5.88
C MET A 25 27.47 13.78 5.35
N LEU A 26 27.83 12.90 4.41
CA LEU A 26 26.93 11.87 3.89
C LEU A 26 26.60 10.82 4.96
N SER A 27 27.57 10.36 5.75
CA SER A 27 27.32 9.41 6.84
C SER A 27 26.44 10.01 7.95
N LEU A 28 26.62 11.29 8.27
CA LEU A 28 25.76 12.00 9.22
C LEU A 28 24.32 12.13 8.68
N TRP A 29 24.19 12.45 7.39
CA TRP A 29 22.89 12.55 6.74
C TRP A 29 22.16 11.20 6.66
N LEU A 30 22.88 10.12 6.33
CA LEU A 30 22.33 8.76 6.37
C LEU A 30 21.97 8.33 7.79
N GLY A 31 22.79 8.66 8.79
CA GLY A 31 22.52 8.36 10.20
C GLY A 31 21.23 9.02 10.72
N TRP A 32 20.83 10.14 10.13
CA TRP A 32 19.57 10.81 10.44
C TRP A 32 18.37 10.25 9.66
N ILE A 33 18.55 9.92 8.39
CA ILE A 33 17.45 9.46 7.52
C ILE A 33 17.10 7.99 7.74
N LEU A 34 18.09 7.11 7.96
CA LEU A 34 17.82 5.69 8.19
C LEU A 34 16.81 5.44 9.33
N PRO A 35 16.97 6.02 10.54
CA PRO A 35 16.01 5.79 11.62
C PRO A 35 14.62 6.38 11.32
N ALA A 36 14.55 7.50 10.60
CA ALA A 36 13.28 8.07 10.16
C ALA A 36 12.58 7.15 9.15
N LEU A 37 13.32 6.59 8.18
CA LEU A 37 12.81 5.60 7.23
C LEU A 37 12.37 4.33 7.95
N MET A 38 13.19 3.80 8.86
CA MET A 38 12.89 2.58 9.60
C MET A 38 11.60 2.69 10.42
N ARG A 39 11.30 3.89 10.97
CA ARG A 39 10.01 4.15 11.63
C ARG A 39 8.83 4.11 10.67
N THR A 40 8.98 4.60 9.44
CA THR A 40 7.90 4.55 8.43
C THR A 40 7.66 3.16 7.86
N LEU A 41 8.68 2.29 7.84
CA LEU A 41 8.53 0.91 7.36
C LEU A 41 7.91 -0.05 8.39
N ALA A 42 7.97 0.28 9.69
CA ALA A 42 7.62 -0.64 10.76
C ALA A 42 6.12 -0.92 10.90
N GLU A 43 5.25 -0.05 10.40
CA GLU A 43 3.80 -0.15 10.59
C GLU A 43 3.11 -0.75 9.34
N THR A 44 3.57 -1.91 8.85
CA THR A 44 2.72 -2.70 7.95
C THR A 44 1.79 -3.52 8.84
N PRO A 45 0.47 -3.21 8.92
CA PRO A 45 -0.43 -4.01 9.73
C PRO A 45 -0.37 -5.47 9.28
N PRO A 46 -0.46 -6.44 10.21
CA PRO A 46 -0.41 -7.85 9.87
C PRO A 46 -1.49 -8.15 8.83
N ALA A 47 -1.10 -8.79 7.73
CA ALA A 47 -2.02 -9.17 6.68
C ALA A 47 -3.10 -10.10 7.26
N MET A 48 -4.34 -9.59 7.34
CA MET A 48 -5.50 -10.38 7.77
C MET A 48 -5.71 -11.56 6.82
N THR A 49 -6.00 -12.74 7.35
CA THR A 49 -6.35 -13.90 6.53
C THR A 49 -7.81 -13.83 6.06
N ALA A 50 -8.17 -14.58 5.01
CA ALA A 50 -9.53 -14.61 4.49
C ALA A 50 -10.57 -14.99 5.56
N ASP A 51 -10.25 -15.96 6.42
CA ASP A 51 -11.11 -16.39 7.52
C ASP A 51 -11.32 -15.29 8.57
N GLN A 52 -10.27 -14.53 8.90
CA GLN A 52 -10.37 -13.42 9.83
C GLN A 52 -11.25 -12.30 9.28
N ILE A 53 -11.17 -12.04 7.97
CA ILE A 53 -12.03 -11.06 7.29
C ILE A 53 -13.49 -11.52 7.32
N LEU A 54 -13.73 -12.79 7.00
CA LEU A 54 -15.07 -13.38 7.03
C LEU A 54 -15.69 -13.34 8.43
N ALA A 55 -14.90 -13.64 9.47
CA ALA A 55 -15.33 -13.56 10.86
C ALA A 55 -15.60 -12.10 11.31
N GLY A 56 -14.80 -11.14 10.82
CA GLY A 56 -14.90 -9.74 11.18
C GLY A 56 -16.03 -8.95 10.49
N LEU A 57 -16.67 -9.50 9.46
CA LEU A 57 -17.76 -8.84 8.73
C LEU A 57 -19.02 -8.61 9.59
N GLY A 58 -19.15 -9.33 10.72
CA GLY A 58 -20.28 -9.25 11.65
C GLY A 58 -21.60 -9.76 11.04
N GLY A 59 -22.48 -10.37 11.82
CA GLY A 59 -23.81 -10.80 11.36
C GLY A 59 -23.85 -11.88 10.25
N PRO A 60 -25.04 -12.37 9.90
CA PRO A 60 -25.20 -13.45 8.91
C PRO A 60 -24.86 -12.97 7.50
N LEU A 61 -24.01 -13.73 6.81
CA LEU A 61 -23.75 -13.54 5.39
C LEU A 61 -24.95 -14.06 4.60
N PRO A 62 -25.48 -13.28 3.64
CA PRO A 62 -26.61 -13.70 2.84
C PRO A 62 -26.19 -14.85 1.93
N ALA A 63 -27.01 -15.90 1.90
CA ALA A 63 -26.81 -17.05 1.03
C ALA A 63 -27.25 -16.69 -0.39
N VAL A 64 -26.46 -15.86 -1.06
CA VAL A 64 -26.69 -15.52 -2.46
C VAL A 64 -25.97 -16.56 -3.31
N GLY A 65 -26.70 -17.27 -4.17
CA GLY A 65 -26.11 -18.21 -5.14
C GLY A 65 -25.34 -17.52 -6.28
N ALA A 66 -24.93 -16.27 -6.07
CA ALA A 66 -24.24 -15.42 -7.00
C ALA A 66 -23.18 -14.61 -6.23
N PRO A 67 -22.12 -14.14 -6.89
CA PRO A 67 -21.10 -13.34 -6.24
C PRO A 67 -21.65 -12.00 -5.72
N VAL A 68 -21.16 -11.59 -4.56
CA VAL A 68 -21.65 -10.44 -3.79
C VAL A 68 -20.51 -9.49 -3.46
N LEU A 69 -20.78 -8.19 -3.61
CA LEU A 69 -19.94 -7.11 -3.09
C LEU A 69 -20.54 -6.60 -1.77
N LEU A 70 -19.79 -6.76 -0.69
CA LEU A 70 -20.08 -6.23 0.64
C LEU A 70 -19.33 -4.89 0.79
N LEU A 71 -20.06 -3.82 1.05
CA LEU A 71 -19.46 -2.54 1.46
C LEU A 71 -19.33 -2.54 2.97
N ALA A 72 -18.11 -2.46 3.49
CA ALA A 72 -17.88 -2.24 4.91
C ALA A 72 -17.45 -0.79 5.14
N ALA A 73 -17.76 -0.24 6.32
CA ALA A 73 -17.39 1.13 6.66
C ALA A 73 -15.86 1.30 6.72
N GLY A 74 -15.12 0.24 7.02
CA GLY A 74 -13.70 0.31 7.30
C GLY A 74 -13.41 1.15 8.56
N HIS A 75 -12.23 1.00 9.15
CA HIS A 75 -11.77 1.87 10.25
C HIS A 75 -11.28 3.23 9.75
N CYS A 76 -11.67 3.64 8.55
CA CYS A 76 -11.00 4.66 7.78
C CYS A 76 -12.02 5.49 7.00
N PRO A 77 -12.41 6.66 7.53
CA PRO A 77 -13.46 7.49 6.96
C PRO A 77 -13.00 8.31 5.74
N CYS A 78 -11.78 8.06 5.21
CA CYS A 78 -11.30 8.68 3.98
C CYS A 78 -12.30 8.40 2.86
N ALA A 79 -13.01 9.45 2.47
CA ALA A 79 -14.23 9.44 1.66
C ALA A 79 -14.32 8.25 0.72
N ALA A 80 -15.27 7.34 0.97
CA ALA A 80 -15.61 6.33 -0.01
C ALA A 80 -15.88 7.05 -1.34
N PRO A 81 -15.06 6.85 -2.38
CA PRO A 81 -15.18 7.62 -3.60
C PRO A 81 -16.52 7.27 -4.22
N ALA A 82 -17.47 8.21 -4.16
CA ALA A 82 -18.80 8.08 -4.76
C ALA A 82 -18.72 7.82 -6.28
N THR A 83 -17.55 8.02 -6.88
CA THR A 83 -17.21 7.91 -8.29
C THR A 83 -16.49 6.61 -8.69
N ALA A 84 -16.18 5.70 -7.76
CA ALA A 84 -15.59 4.41 -8.16
C ALA A 84 -16.64 3.55 -8.89
N ALA A 85 -16.36 3.23 -10.16
CA ALA A 85 -17.21 2.32 -10.94
C ALA A 85 -17.32 0.98 -10.21
N ARG A 86 -18.55 0.56 -9.91
CA ARG A 86 -18.84 -0.69 -9.19
C ARG A 86 -18.82 -1.89 -10.15
N PRO A 87 -18.36 -3.06 -9.71
CA PRO A 87 -18.54 -4.29 -10.47
C PRO A 87 -20.04 -4.62 -10.60
N SER A 88 -20.43 -5.32 -11.67
CA SER A 88 -21.82 -5.72 -11.93
C SER A 88 -22.21 -6.92 -11.05
N LEU A 89 -22.23 -6.70 -9.73
CA LEU A 89 -22.46 -7.70 -8.71
C LEU A 89 -23.63 -7.30 -7.82
N HIS A 90 -24.19 -8.26 -7.10
CA HIS A 90 -25.17 -7.94 -6.08
C HIS A 90 -24.45 -7.18 -4.95
N VAL A 91 -24.91 -5.97 -4.67
CA VAL A 91 -24.26 -5.07 -3.71
C VAL A 91 -25.04 -5.09 -2.42
N ILE A 92 -24.35 -5.31 -1.31
CA ILE A 92 -24.93 -5.29 0.03
C ILE A 92 -24.17 -4.25 0.83
N ASP A 93 -24.88 -3.19 1.19
CA ASP A 93 -24.34 -2.18 2.07
C ASP A 93 -24.35 -2.71 3.50
N ARG A 94 -23.18 -2.74 4.14
CA ARG A 94 -22.99 -3.16 5.53
C ARG A 94 -22.19 -2.12 6.30
N ARG A 95 -22.16 -0.87 5.83
CA ARG A 95 -21.49 0.24 6.51
C ARG A 95 -22.19 0.64 7.81
N ASP A 96 -23.47 0.29 7.94
CA ASP A 96 -24.29 0.45 9.14
C ASP A 96 -23.95 -0.59 10.23
N VAL A 97 -23.37 -1.72 9.84
CA VAL A 97 -22.89 -2.74 10.77
C VAL A 97 -21.48 -2.37 11.19
N ALA A 98 -21.20 -2.41 12.50
CA ALA A 98 -19.86 -2.26 13.05
C ALA A 98 -18.99 -3.47 12.64
N ALA A 99 -18.57 -3.50 11.38
CA ALA A 99 -17.70 -4.53 10.84
C ALA A 99 -16.27 -4.22 11.27
N ALA A 100 -15.63 -5.17 11.95
CA ALA A 100 -14.27 -5.04 12.48
C ALA A 100 -13.19 -5.25 11.40
N VAL A 101 -13.49 -4.93 10.13
CA VAL A 101 -12.59 -5.15 9.00
C VAL A 101 -12.05 -3.82 8.46
N PRO A 102 -10.74 -3.72 8.14
CA PRO A 102 -10.14 -2.49 7.64
C PRO A 102 -10.33 -2.29 6.11
N TYR A 103 -11.25 -3.02 5.48
CA TYR A 103 -11.42 -3.01 4.02
C TYR A 103 -12.72 -2.30 3.62
N ALA A 104 -12.66 -1.46 2.59
CA ALA A 104 -13.86 -0.78 2.08
C ALA A 104 -14.75 -1.73 1.26
N TRP A 105 -14.13 -2.58 0.43
CA TRP A 105 -14.80 -3.57 -0.41
C TRP A 105 -14.37 -4.97 -0.02
N VAL A 106 -15.35 -5.85 0.18
CA VAL A 106 -15.16 -7.29 0.38
C VAL A 106 -16.05 -8.03 -0.62
N VAL A 107 -15.46 -8.87 -1.46
CA VAL A 107 -16.17 -9.62 -2.50
C VAL A 107 -16.13 -11.10 -2.19
N LEU A 108 -17.30 -11.71 -2.19
CA LEU A 108 -17.48 -13.16 -2.03
C LEU A 108 -17.97 -13.76 -3.35
N ASP A 109 -17.53 -14.97 -3.65
CA ASP A 109 -18.11 -15.77 -4.74
C ASP A 109 -19.43 -16.44 -4.32
N ALA A 110 -20.05 -17.17 -5.25
CA ALA A 110 -21.29 -17.91 -5.00
C ALA A 110 -21.15 -19.01 -3.92
N SER A 111 -19.92 -19.46 -3.63
CA SER A 111 -19.61 -20.44 -2.57
C SER A 111 -19.29 -19.79 -1.22
N ARG A 112 -19.43 -18.46 -1.10
CA ARG A 112 -19.04 -17.64 0.06
C ARG A 112 -17.54 -17.63 0.34
N ARG A 113 -16.71 -17.96 -0.65
CA ARG A 113 -15.27 -17.83 -0.55
C ARG A 113 -14.88 -16.39 -0.83
N LEU A 114 -13.93 -15.88 -0.05
CA LEU A 114 -13.35 -14.57 -0.31
C LEU A 114 -12.64 -14.56 -1.67
N VAL A 115 -12.95 -13.57 -2.50
CA VAL A 115 -12.29 -13.33 -3.79
C VAL A 115 -11.42 -12.09 -3.70
N TYR A 116 -11.93 -11.04 -3.09
CA TYR A 116 -11.24 -9.76 -2.97
C TYR A 116 -11.56 -9.08 -1.64
N ALA A 117 -10.55 -8.49 -0.99
CA ALA A 117 -10.72 -7.57 0.12
C ALA A 117 -9.75 -6.40 -0.05
N GLY A 118 -10.25 -5.17 -0.09
CA GLY A 118 -9.38 -4.03 -0.38
C GLY A 118 -10.11 -2.70 -0.62
N PRO A 119 -9.38 -1.70 -1.13
CA PRO A 119 -9.94 -0.41 -1.51
C PRO A 119 -10.74 -0.47 -2.81
N ALA A 120 -11.73 0.42 -2.96
CA ALA A 120 -12.49 0.56 -4.20
C ALA A 120 -11.64 1.07 -5.38
N LEU A 121 -10.61 1.85 -5.06
CA LEU A 121 -9.66 2.42 -6.00
C LEU A 121 -8.27 1.85 -5.70
N LEU A 122 -7.61 1.38 -6.74
CA LEU A 122 -6.23 0.93 -6.73
C LEU A 122 -5.36 2.12 -7.16
N GLU A 123 -4.59 2.66 -6.21
CA GLU A 123 -3.61 3.70 -6.54
C GLU A 123 -2.41 3.09 -7.25
N ARG A 124 -1.95 3.75 -8.32
CA ARG A 124 -0.68 3.40 -8.99
C ARG A 124 0.48 4.15 -8.34
N GLY A 125 0.66 4.05 -7.03
CA GLY A 125 1.77 4.69 -6.31
C GLY A 125 1.91 6.20 -6.57
N CYS A 126 3.07 6.77 -6.23
CA CYS A 126 3.34 8.21 -6.23
C CYS A 126 3.13 8.86 -7.63
N GLY A 127 1.94 9.43 -7.84
CA GLY A 127 1.61 10.25 -9.03
C GLY A 127 0.76 9.56 -10.10
N GLY A 128 0.37 8.30 -9.90
CA GLY A 128 -0.52 7.59 -10.82
C GLY A 128 -2.01 7.88 -10.57
N LEU A 129 -2.80 8.01 -11.64
CA LEU A 129 -4.26 8.09 -11.51
C LEU A 129 -4.82 6.80 -10.90
N ALA A 130 -5.61 6.95 -9.84
CA ALA A 130 -6.30 5.85 -9.18
C ALA A 130 -7.25 5.15 -10.17
N SER A 131 -7.17 3.81 -10.24
CA SER A 131 -7.98 2.99 -11.15
C SER A 131 -9.03 2.21 -10.35
N SER A 132 -10.23 1.99 -10.89
CA SER A 132 -11.24 1.18 -10.20
C SER A 132 -10.77 -0.28 -10.06
N ALA A 133 -11.06 -0.89 -8.91
CA ALA A 133 -10.85 -2.32 -8.67
C ALA A 133 -11.88 -3.21 -9.38
N ALA A 134 -12.98 -2.66 -9.90
CA ALA A 134 -14.05 -3.42 -10.55
C ALA A 134 -13.59 -4.34 -11.70
N PRO A 135 -12.80 -3.90 -12.71
CA PRO A 135 -12.33 -4.80 -13.78
C PRO A 135 -11.45 -5.93 -13.25
N LEU A 136 -10.63 -5.64 -12.22
CA LEU A 136 -9.82 -6.67 -11.55
C LEU A 136 -10.72 -7.71 -10.88
N ILE A 137 -11.72 -7.26 -10.12
CA ILE A 137 -12.71 -8.15 -9.48
C ILE A 137 -13.39 -9.04 -10.52
N GLN A 138 -13.83 -8.50 -11.66
CA GLN A 138 -14.42 -9.32 -12.73
C GLN A 138 -13.47 -10.41 -13.23
N GLN A 139 -12.19 -10.08 -13.40
CA GLN A 139 -11.16 -11.04 -13.80
C GLN A 139 -10.90 -12.10 -12.71
N LEU A 140 -10.95 -11.70 -11.43
CA LEU A 140 -10.85 -12.59 -10.28
C LEU A 140 -12.02 -13.57 -10.19
N LEU A 141 -13.22 -13.13 -10.54
CA LEU A 141 -14.41 -13.98 -10.58
C LEU A 141 -14.42 -14.92 -11.78
N ALA A 142 -13.91 -14.47 -12.92
CA ALA A 142 -13.86 -15.27 -14.14
C ALA A 142 -12.86 -16.44 -14.05
N HIS A 143 -11.81 -16.31 -13.22
CA HIS A 143 -10.75 -17.32 -13.08
C HIS A 143 -10.54 -17.70 -11.61
N PRO A 144 -10.70 -18.98 -11.23
CA PRO A 144 -10.46 -19.44 -9.88
C PRO A 144 -9.03 -19.16 -9.44
N GLN A 145 -8.85 -18.33 -8.41
CA GLN A 145 -7.54 -17.94 -7.92
C GLN A 145 -7.55 -17.68 -6.40
N PRO A 146 -6.39 -17.64 -5.72
CA PRO A 146 -6.31 -17.26 -4.31
C PRO A 146 -6.96 -15.89 -4.05
N PRO A 147 -7.54 -15.68 -2.84
CA PRO A 147 -8.13 -14.40 -2.48
C PRO A 147 -7.09 -13.28 -2.58
N LEU A 148 -7.45 -12.20 -3.27
CA LEU A 148 -6.60 -11.03 -3.34
C LEU A 148 -6.96 -10.08 -2.19
N ILE A 149 -6.06 -9.99 -1.22
CA ILE A 149 -6.20 -9.11 -0.06
C ILE A 149 -5.22 -7.96 -0.25
N VAL A 150 -5.75 -6.77 -0.55
CA VAL A 150 -4.97 -5.55 -0.72
C VAL A 150 -5.06 -4.76 0.57
N PRO A 151 -3.99 -4.68 1.36
CA PRO A 151 -3.97 -3.78 2.51
C PRO A 151 -4.12 -2.35 2.00
N SER A 152 -5.13 -1.61 2.48
CA SER A 152 -5.16 -0.18 2.22
C SER A 152 -4.33 0.53 3.29
N PRO A 153 -3.26 1.26 2.93
CA PRO A 153 -2.62 2.16 3.87
C PRO A 153 -3.62 3.28 4.15
N CYS A 154 -4.32 3.16 5.27
CA CYS A 154 -5.16 4.25 5.76
C CYS A 154 -4.26 5.32 6.36
N SER A 155 -3.63 6.10 5.49
CA SER A 155 -2.99 7.35 5.84
C SER A 155 -4.08 8.40 6.00
N CYS A 156 -4.80 8.39 7.12
CA CYS A 156 -5.57 9.57 7.49
C CYS A 156 -4.56 10.72 7.70
N PRO A 157 -4.63 11.84 6.98
CA PRO A 157 -3.87 13.02 7.38
C PRO A 157 -4.38 13.41 8.76
N GLN A 158 -3.51 13.31 9.76
CA GLN A 158 -3.73 13.87 11.09
C GLN A 158 -3.61 15.39 10.90
N GLU A 159 -4.72 16.11 10.92
CA GLU A 159 -4.70 17.57 11.16
C GLU A 159 -4.29 17.86 12.61
#